data_AF-A0A9P3PUP9-F1
#
_entry.id   AF-A0A9P3PUP9-F1
#
_cell.length_a   1.000
_cell.length_b   1.000
_cell.length_c   1.000
_cell.angle_alpha   90.00
_cell.angle_beta   90.00
_cell.angle_gamma   90.00
#
_symmetry.space_group_name_H-M   'P 1'
#
loop_
_entity.id
_entity.type
_entity.pdbx_description
1 polymer ?
#
loop_
_entity_poly.entity_id
_entity_poly.type
_entity_poly.pdbx_seq_one_letter_code
_entity_poly.pdbx_strand_id
1 'polypeptide(L)'
;MSSFYRNLCLISLFSVALLQTASAHPHHDELTEEQRNAPVDSILWIHILLQAAVWGILFPIGMVLGITRSRWHVPLQSVGFLLTAGGYILGHSHKGRMFLPSVHGSFASILFVPIAAQLSLGVYLKLHIHEKTIRPWAVVAHGILGKAYPVLGWTQMLFGALTYRGYCRGDHLGQCLAHYIMGSAFIAYATIMAIILLAGEAWVRRSGRSPEWWDSWVIMLWGIVNTFTEHFGTTWSVKDMQHTILGILWWAGGLLGIFLARNNQRNVVPAVIIILTGWAMSEHAQVLMLSTKVHSVFGYTLMLAGFARIIEICFFVPNFMPDAADDDNTSDHTLAERSPRFQTRPDISSESGKAAASRAFRHLPPFLLVAAGLLFISATDEELKFVHENGMDHVTYILIMFSTAFLIYSFIVFLLHLYSTTGRNAASNVAAKNDANIEMTPRGIHAKWYARVPNTGRESEATRGLHVIGDDEEED
;
A
#
# COMPACT_ATOMS: atom_id res chain seq x y z
N MET A 1 17.82 -26.20 27.09
CA MET A 1 16.37 -25.91 26.94
C MET A 1 15.78 -25.08 28.07
N SER A 2 16.17 -25.21 29.35
CA SER A 2 15.51 -24.49 30.46
C SER A 2 15.69 -22.96 30.50
N SER A 3 16.80 -22.42 29.97
CA SER A 3 17.05 -20.96 29.94
C SER A 3 16.13 -20.21 28.95
N PHE A 4 15.79 -20.84 27.83
CA PHE A 4 14.92 -20.25 26.80
C PHE A 4 13.48 -20.07 27.31
N TYR A 5 12.92 -21.09 27.97
CA TYR A 5 11.58 -21.00 28.57
C TYR A 5 11.52 -20.03 29.76
N ARG A 6 12.61 -19.91 30.54
CA ARG A 6 12.69 -18.94 31.65
C ARG A 6 12.69 -17.50 31.15
N ASN A 7 13.38 -17.23 30.04
CA ASN A 7 13.39 -15.91 29.40
C ASN A 7 12.05 -15.61 28.71
N LEU A 8 11.39 -16.61 28.13
CA LEU A 8 10.05 -16.45 27.56
C LEU A 8 9.00 -16.12 28.63
N CYS A 9 9.06 -16.80 29.79
CA CYS A 9 8.21 -16.50 30.95
C CYS A 9 8.49 -15.10 31.52
N LEU A 10 9.76 -14.68 31.59
CA LEU A 10 10.12 -13.33 32.04
C LEU A 10 9.65 -12.24 31.07
N ILE A 11 9.70 -12.49 29.76
CA ILE A 11 9.17 -11.57 28.74
C ILE A 11 7.63 -11.51 28.80
N SER A 12 6.95 -12.64 29.01
CA SER A 12 5.49 -12.67 29.22
C SER A 12 5.07 -11.99 30.52
N LEU A 13 5.83 -12.16 31.61
CA LEU A 13 5.58 -11.48 32.88
C LEU A 13 5.83 -9.96 32.79
N PHE A 14 6.84 -9.53 32.03
CA PHE A 14 7.07 -8.10 31.74
C PHE A 14 5.98 -7.49 30.85
N SER A 15 5.45 -8.27 29.91
CA SER A 15 4.34 -7.85 29.03
C SER A 15 3.03 -7.72 29.80
N VAL A 16 2.78 -8.58 30.78
CA VAL A 16 1.62 -8.50 31.69
C VAL A 16 1.79 -7.38 32.73
N ALA A 17 3.01 -7.11 33.19
CA ALA A 17 3.28 -5.99 34.11
C ALA A 17 3.13 -4.61 33.45
N LEU A 18 3.44 -4.47 32.15
CA LEU A 18 3.19 -3.24 31.38
C LEU A 18 1.69 -3.00 31.09
N LEU A 19 0.87 -4.05 31.15
CA LEU A 19 -0.60 -3.95 31.08
C LEU A 19 -1.22 -3.47 32.40
N GLN A 20 -0.52 -3.59 33.53
CA GLN A 20 -1.02 -3.20 34.86
C GLN A 20 -0.71 -1.74 35.25
N THR A 21 0.12 -1.01 34.51
CA THR A 21 0.41 0.41 34.80
C THR A 21 -0.59 1.41 34.21
N ALA A 22 -1.63 0.95 33.53
CA ALA A 22 -2.79 1.79 33.20
C ALA A 22 -3.83 1.72 34.34
N SER A 23 -3.43 2.03 35.57
CA SER A 23 -4.38 2.40 36.61
C SER A 23 -4.89 3.80 36.28
N ALA A 24 -5.89 3.87 35.40
CA ALA A 24 -6.60 5.11 35.14
C ALA A 24 -7.25 5.60 36.43
N HIS A 25 -7.05 6.88 36.77
CA HIS A 25 -7.80 7.53 37.82
C HIS A 25 -9.31 7.46 37.51
N PRO A 26 -10.20 7.41 38.52
CA PRO A 26 -11.64 7.50 38.30
C PRO A 26 -11.95 8.86 37.68
N HIS A 27 -12.13 8.89 36.36
CA HIS A 27 -12.68 10.04 35.67
C HIS A 27 -14.18 10.05 35.95
N HIS A 28 -14.72 11.21 36.29
CA HIS A 28 -16.16 11.40 36.35
C HIS A 28 -16.73 11.06 34.96
N ASP A 29 -17.52 9.99 34.86
CA ASP A 29 -18.12 9.51 33.60
C ASP A 29 -19.21 10.45 33.06
N GLU A 30 -19.47 11.56 33.77
CA GLU A 30 -20.48 12.55 33.42
C GLU A 30 -19.85 13.93 33.23
N LEU A 31 -20.01 14.48 32.02
CA LEU A 31 -19.70 15.88 31.72
C LEU A 31 -20.93 16.73 31.94
N THR A 32 -20.74 17.94 32.48
CA THR A 32 -21.83 18.93 32.52
C THR A 32 -22.22 19.37 31.10
N GLU A 33 -23.47 19.78 30.90
CA GLU A 33 -23.94 20.29 29.60
C GLU A 33 -23.11 21.51 29.12
N GLU A 34 -22.63 22.34 30.05
CA GLU A 34 -21.74 23.46 29.77
C GLU A 34 -20.38 22.97 29.22
N GLN A 35 -19.78 21.96 29.84
CA GLN A 35 -18.50 21.39 29.41
C GLN A 35 -18.58 20.71 28.04
N ARG A 36 -19.70 20.03 27.77
CA ARG A 36 -19.94 19.34 26.50
C ARG A 36 -20.16 20.31 25.34
N ASN A 37 -20.90 21.39 25.58
CA ASN A 37 -21.31 22.33 24.54
C ASN A 37 -20.42 23.58 24.45
N ALA A 38 -19.40 23.69 25.31
CA ALA A 38 -18.41 24.76 25.24
C ALA A 38 -17.76 24.84 23.85
N PRO A 39 -17.30 26.04 23.44
CA PRO A 39 -16.57 26.20 22.19
C PRO A 39 -15.21 25.48 22.25
N VAL A 40 -14.73 25.07 21.08
CA VAL A 40 -13.37 24.56 20.91
C VAL A 40 -12.42 25.74 21.13
N ASP A 41 -11.52 25.62 22.10
CA ASP A 41 -10.53 26.66 22.35
C ASP A 41 -9.35 26.58 21.35
N SER A 42 -8.54 27.62 21.32
CA SER A 42 -7.38 27.68 20.42
C SER A 42 -6.36 26.58 20.71
N ILE A 43 -6.22 26.15 21.97
CA ILE A 43 -5.28 25.10 22.39
C ILE A 43 -5.66 23.77 21.74
N LEU A 44 -6.94 23.41 21.80
CA LEU A 44 -7.45 22.19 21.19
C LEU A 44 -7.37 22.26 19.65
N TRP A 45 -7.65 23.40 19.03
CA TRP A 45 -7.43 23.57 17.60
C TRP A 45 -5.97 23.37 17.19
N ILE A 46 -5.03 23.94 17.94
CA ILE A 46 -3.59 23.74 17.71
C ILE A 46 -3.23 22.27 17.86
N HIS A 47 -3.74 21.59 18.90
CA HIS A 47 -3.54 20.14 19.07
C HIS A 47 -4.00 19.36 17.83
N ILE A 48 -5.25 19.57 17.37
CA ILE A 48 -5.84 18.85 16.25
C ILE A 48 -5.02 19.07 14.97
N LEU A 49 -4.75 20.32 14.61
CA LEU A 49 -4.04 20.66 13.38
C LEU A 49 -2.58 20.19 13.42
N LEU A 50 -1.90 20.37 14.56
CA LEU A 50 -0.52 19.93 14.74
C LEU A 50 -0.41 18.41 14.65
N GLN A 51 -1.26 17.66 15.35
CA GLN A 51 -1.20 16.20 15.33
C GLN A 51 -1.61 15.63 13.96
N ALA A 52 -2.58 16.22 13.28
CA ALA A 52 -2.91 15.83 11.90
C ALA A 52 -1.72 16.04 10.96
N ALA A 53 -1.00 17.15 11.07
CA ALA A 53 0.21 17.39 10.27
C ALA A 53 1.36 16.42 10.64
N VAL A 54 1.58 16.16 11.93
CA VAL A 54 2.67 15.27 12.38
C VAL A 54 2.43 13.83 11.95
N TRP A 55 1.25 13.28 12.23
CA TRP A 55 0.91 11.88 11.93
C TRP A 55 0.55 11.65 10.48
N GLY A 56 -0.18 12.58 9.86
CA GLY A 56 -0.63 12.47 8.48
C GLY A 56 0.44 12.83 7.45
N ILE A 57 1.39 13.71 7.78
CA ILE A 57 2.35 14.25 6.81
C ILE A 57 3.80 13.95 7.21
N LEU A 58 4.23 14.42 8.39
CA LEU A 58 5.64 14.40 8.78
C LEU A 58 6.19 12.98 8.96
N PHE A 59 5.49 12.11 9.70
CA PHE A 59 5.94 10.73 9.92
C PHE A 59 5.99 9.90 8.62
N PRO A 60 4.99 9.93 7.73
CA PRO A 60 5.09 9.26 6.43
C PRO A 60 6.26 9.75 5.57
N ILE A 61 6.53 11.06 5.52
CA ILE A 61 7.70 11.61 4.83
C ILE A 61 8.99 11.07 5.46
N GLY A 62 9.09 11.14 6.79
CA GLY A 62 10.24 10.62 7.53
C GLY A 62 10.45 9.13 7.29
N MET A 63 9.38 8.33 7.22
CA MET A 63 9.44 6.91 6.90
C MET A 63 10.04 6.68 5.51
N VAL A 64 9.55 7.38 4.48
CA VAL A 64 10.07 7.27 3.10
C VAL A 64 11.55 7.63 3.05
N LEU A 65 11.95 8.73 3.68
CA LEU A 65 13.35 9.14 3.78
C LEU A 65 14.22 8.09 4.49
N GLY A 66 13.66 7.36 5.47
CA GLY A 66 14.34 6.24 6.13
C GLY A 66 14.55 5.05 5.19
N ILE A 67 13.53 4.71 4.40
CA ILE A 67 13.59 3.62 3.40
C ILE A 67 14.65 3.92 2.32
N THR A 68 14.75 5.17 1.88
CA THR A 68 15.74 5.59 0.88
C THR A 68 17.13 5.86 1.47
N ARG A 69 17.29 5.75 2.80
CA ARG A 69 18.53 6.06 3.55
C ARG A 69 18.99 7.51 3.38
N SER A 70 18.06 8.45 3.33
CA SER A 70 18.36 9.88 3.29
C SER A 70 18.86 10.39 4.63
N ARG A 71 19.83 11.32 4.62
CA ARG A 71 20.36 12.00 5.82
C ARG A 71 19.30 12.79 6.59
N TRP A 72 18.22 13.20 5.92
CA TRP A 72 17.12 13.97 6.50
C TRP A 72 16.15 13.13 7.33
N HIS A 73 16.26 11.80 7.28
CA HIS A 73 15.40 10.90 8.07
C HIS A 73 15.46 11.21 9.58
N VAL A 74 16.66 11.22 10.16
CA VAL A 74 16.82 11.37 11.62
C VAL A 74 16.39 12.76 12.11
N PRO A 75 16.82 13.89 11.50
CA PRO A 75 16.36 15.21 11.92
C PRO A 75 14.84 15.36 11.85
N LEU A 76 14.23 14.95 10.73
CA LEU A 76 12.78 15.08 10.55
C LEU A 76 12.01 14.25 11.58
N GLN A 77 12.41 12.99 11.80
CA GLN A 77 11.77 12.12 12.79
C GLN A 77 11.92 12.66 14.23
N SER A 78 13.09 13.22 14.56
CA SER A 78 13.33 13.82 15.87
C SER A 78 12.40 15.01 16.12
N VAL A 79 12.23 15.88 15.12
CA VAL A 79 11.24 16.97 15.18
C VAL A 79 9.83 16.42 15.32
N GLY A 80 9.49 15.36 14.57
CA GLY A 80 8.20 14.67 14.67
C GLY A 80 7.89 14.24 16.10
N PHE A 81 8.81 13.54 16.77
CA PHE A 81 8.61 13.09 18.15
C PHE A 81 8.47 14.25 19.14
N LEU A 82 9.26 15.32 18.99
CA LEU A 82 9.12 16.51 19.84
C LEU A 82 7.76 17.18 19.67
N LEU A 83 7.28 17.31 18.42
CA LEU A 83 5.96 17.86 18.13
C LEU A 83 4.83 16.94 18.59
N THR A 84 5.00 15.62 18.55
CA THR A 84 4.06 14.65 19.16
C THR A 84 3.97 14.86 20.66
N ALA A 85 5.10 14.99 21.36
CA ALA A 85 5.12 15.26 22.80
C ALA A 85 4.44 16.59 23.14
N GLY A 86 4.76 17.66 22.39
CA GLY A 86 4.11 18.96 22.55
C GLY A 86 2.60 18.89 22.31
N GLY A 87 2.17 18.19 21.25
CA GLY A 87 0.75 17.98 20.98
C GLY A 87 0.03 17.16 22.04
N TYR A 88 0.66 16.14 22.62
CA TYR A 88 0.09 15.39 23.74
C TYR A 88 -0.20 16.30 24.94
N ILE A 89 0.75 17.19 25.28
CA ILE A 89 0.56 18.19 26.34
C ILE A 89 -0.60 19.13 26.00
N LEU A 90 -0.63 19.66 24.76
CA LEU A 90 -1.71 20.54 24.31
C LEU A 90 -3.09 19.89 24.47
N GLY A 91 -3.21 18.62 24.07
CA GLY A 91 -4.45 17.84 24.17
C GLY A 91 -4.94 17.56 25.58
N HIS A 92 -4.09 17.69 26.61
CA HIS A 92 -4.50 17.57 28.02
C HIS A 92 -4.59 18.91 28.74
N SER A 93 -4.10 19.99 28.13
CA SER A 93 -4.04 21.33 28.72
C SER A 93 -5.17 22.26 28.29
N HIS A 94 -5.99 21.85 27.33
CA HIS A 94 -7.11 22.65 26.86
C HIS A 94 -8.17 22.84 27.96
N LYS A 95 -8.88 23.96 27.90
CA LYS A 95 -9.94 24.33 28.86
C LYS A 95 -11.28 24.62 28.19
N GLY A 96 -11.34 24.49 26.87
CA GLY A 96 -12.57 24.59 26.09
C GLY A 96 -13.43 23.31 26.20
N ARG A 97 -14.07 22.93 25.09
CA ARG A 97 -14.91 21.73 25.00
C ARG A 97 -14.24 20.49 25.59
N MET A 98 -14.92 19.83 26.52
CA MET A 98 -14.49 18.57 27.11
C MET A 98 -15.14 17.38 26.41
N PHE A 99 -14.42 16.25 26.37
CA PHE A 99 -14.89 15.02 25.76
C PHE A 99 -14.95 13.89 26.79
N LEU A 100 -15.92 13.01 26.62
CA LEU A 100 -16.00 11.77 27.40
C LEU A 100 -14.78 10.90 27.12
N PRO A 101 -14.46 9.95 28.02
CA PRO A 101 -13.50 8.89 27.73
C PRO A 101 -13.76 8.30 26.36
N SER A 102 -12.69 8.21 25.56
CA SER A 102 -12.80 7.81 24.16
C SER A 102 -11.68 6.87 23.74
N VAL A 103 -11.93 6.18 22.62
CA VAL A 103 -10.95 5.31 21.99
C VAL A 103 -9.72 6.09 21.51
N HIS A 104 -9.86 7.39 21.20
CA HIS A 104 -8.72 8.25 20.84
C HIS A 104 -7.74 8.43 22.00
N GLY A 105 -8.23 8.74 23.21
CA GLY A 105 -7.37 8.88 24.38
C GLY A 105 -6.75 7.56 24.81
N SER A 106 -7.53 6.47 24.73
CA SER A 106 -7.06 5.11 25.03
C SER A 106 -5.98 4.67 24.04
N PHE A 107 -6.20 4.85 22.74
CA PHE A 107 -5.23 4.49 21.70
C PHE A 107 -4.00 5.40 21.73
N ALA A 108 -4.14 6.70 22.04
CA ALA A 108 -3.00 7.59 22.29
C ALA A 108 -2.07 7.04 23.38
N SER A 109 -2.64 6.49 24.44
CA SER A 109 -1.87 5.88 25.53
C SER A 109 -1.13 4.63 25.06
N ILE A 110 -1.76 3.80 24.23
CA ILE A 110 -1.13 2.63 23.60
C ILE A 110 0.02 3.04 22.67
N LEU A 111 -0.12 4.17 21.96
CA LEU A 111 0.89 4.67 21.01
C LEU A 111 2.23 5.04 21.66
N PHE A 112 2.31 5.24 22.98
CA PHE A 112 3.59 5.44 23.66
C PHE A 112 4.52 4.23 23.50
N VAL A 113 3.99 3.01 23.40
CA VAL A 113 4.78 1.78 23.22
C VAL A 113 5.53 1.78 21.88
N PRO A 114 4.87 1.89 20.71
CA PRO A 114 5.58 1.95 19.43
C PRO A 114 6.47 3.19 19.31
N ILE A 115 6.09 4.34 19.89
CA ILE A 115 6.94 5.54 19.92
C ILE A 115 8.25 5.29 20.67
N ALA A 116 8.16 4.77 21.90
CA ALA A 116 9.32 4.48 22.72
C ALA A 116 10.20 3.41 22.08
N ALA A 117 9.59 2.36 21.51
CA ALA A 117 10.32 1.31 20.80
C ALA A 117 11.06 1.85 19.56
N GLN A 118 10.40 2.67 18.73
CA GLN A 118 11.00 3.23 17.53
C GLN A 118 12.14 4.20 17.84
N LEU A 119 11.97 5.05 18.87
CA LEU A 119 13.01 5.96 19.33
C LEU A 119 14.20 5.21 19.91
N SER A 120 13.96 4.22 20.77
CA SER A 120 15.02 3.40 21.40
C SER A 120 15.81 2.62 20.35
N LEU A 121 15.12 1.97 19.40
CA LEU A 121 15.76 1.29 18.27
C LEU A 121 16.54 2.27 17.40
N GLY A 122 16.01 3.47 17.14
CA GLY A 122 16.68 4.50 16.36
C GLY A 122 17.98 4.98 17.01
N VAL A 123 17.95 5.27 18.32
CA VAL A 123 19.14 5.63 19.10
C VAL A 123 20.15 4.48 19.10
N TYR A 124 19.72 3.26 19.42
CA TYR A 124 20.57 2.07 19.42
C TYR A 124 21.29 1.86 18.08
N LEU A 125 20.57 1.96 16.96
CA LEU A 125 21.15 1.81 15.62
C LEU A 125 22.16 2.92 15.28
N LYS A 126 22.01 4.11 15.88
CA LYS A 126 22.91 5.24 15.70
C LYS A 126 24.20 5.12 16.52
N LEU A 127 24.17 4.38 17.62
CA LEU A 127 25.36 4.13 18.45
C LEU A 127 26.35 3.12 17.83
N HIS A 128 25.98 2.42 16.76
CA HIS A 128 26.83 1.45 16.04
C HIS A 128 27.40 0.32 16.92
N ILE A 129 26.64 -0.11 17.94
CA ILE A 129 27.02 -1.20 18.85
C ILE A 129 26.54 -2.54 18.28
N HIS A 130 27.26 -3.64 18.56
CA HIS A 130 26.87 -5.02 18.22
C HIS A 130 26.58 -5.27 16.73
N GLU A 131 27.44 -4.76 15.85
CA GLU A 131 27.20 -4.74 14.40
C GLU A 131 26.96 -6.12 13.77
N LYS A 132 27.61 -7.16 14.28
CA LYS A 132 27.54 -8.53 13.74
C LYS A 132 26.53 -9.45 14.45
N THR A 133 25.98 -9.04 15.60
CA THR A 133 25.12 -9.91 16.42
C THR A 133 23.68 -9.42 16.45
N ILE A 134 23.40 -8.35 17.21
CA ILE A 134 22.04 -7.87 17.48
C ILE A 134 21.58 -6.85 16.43
N ARG A 135 22.51 -6.04 15.90
CA ARG A 135 22.18 -4.94 14.98
C ARG A 135 21.36 -5.35 13.76
N PRO A 136 21.63 -6.47 13.06
CA PRO A 136 20.82 -6.87 11.90
C PRO A 136 19.34 -7.05 12.24
N TRP A 137 19.04 -7.67 13.38
CA TRP A 137 17.68 -7.84 13.88
C TRP A 137 17.03 -6.51 14.27
N ALA A 138 17.79 -5.62 14.93
CA ALA A 138 17.31 -4.29 15.28
C ALA A 138 16.97 -3.44 14.04
N VAL A 139 17.74 -3.56 12.95
CA VAL A 139 17.43 -2.90 11.66
C VAL A 139 16.11 -3.40 11.09
N VAL A 140 15.87 -4.71 11.12
CA VAL A 140 14.61 -5.29 10.66
C VAL A 140 13.44 -4.82 11.53
N ALA A 141 13.57 -4.89 12.85
CA ALA A 141 12.54 -4.45 13.79
C ALA A 141 12.18 -2.97 13.62
N HIS A 142 13.19 -2.09 13.58
CA HIS A 142 13.01 -0.65 13.32
C HIS A 142 12.36 -0.38 11.96
N GLY A 143 12.71 -1.20 10.96
CA GLY A 143 12.15 -1.12 9.62
C GLY A 143 10.70 -1.59 9.53
N ILE A 144 10.29 -2.62 10.27
CA ILE A 144 8.90 -3.10 10.33
C ILE A 144 8.06 -2.08 11.08
N LEU A 145 8.49 -1.72 12.29
CA LEU A 145 7.77 -0.78 13.15
C LEU A 145 7.59 0.57 12.45
N GLY A 146 8.65 1.15 11.87
CA GLY A 146 8.57 2.40 11.14
C GLY A 146 7.63 2.38 9.92
N LYS A 147 7.45 1.22 9.26
CA LYS A 147 6.50 1.08 8.14
C LYS A 147 5.04 0.96 8.60
N ALA A 148 4.80 0.64 9.88
CA ALA A 148 3.46 0.61 10.45
C ALA A 148 2.94 2.01 10.84
N TYR A 149 3.81 3.03 10.94
CA TYR A 149 3.44 4.38 11.40
C TYR A 149 2.33 5.05 10.59
N PRO A 150 2.29 4.98 9.24
CA PRO A 150 1.17 5.53 8.49
C PRO A 150 -0.18 4.93 8.89
N VAL A 151 -0.21 3.62 9.19
CA VAL A 151 -1.43 2.93 9.65
C VAL A 151 -1.80 3.39 11.06
N LEU A 152 -0.83 3.41 11.99
CA LEU A 152 -1.04 3.89 13.36
C LEU A 152 -1.52 5.35 13.39
N GLY A 153 -0.91 6.21 12.58
CA GLY A 153 -1.29 7.62 12.44
C GLY A 153 -2.67 7.79 11.83
N TRP A 154 -2.99 7.05 10.77
CA TRP A 154 -4.32 7.03 10.17
C TRP A 154 -5.40 6.65 11.21
N THR A 155 -5.20 5.55 11.94
CA THR A 155 -6.12 5.11 12.99
C THR A 155 -6.30 6.16 14.09
N GLN A 156 -5.20 6.77 14.57
CA GLN A 156 -5.28 7.79 15.63
C GLN A 156 -6.00 9.06 15.17
N MET A 157 -5.77 9.49 13.91
CA MET A 157 -6.47 10.64 13.33
C MET A 157 -7.97 10.35 13.15
N LEU A 158 -8.34 9.16 12.68
CA LEU A 158 -9.75 8.75 12.59
C LEU A 158 -10.41 8.75 13.98
N PHE A 159 -9.78 8.14 14.98
CA PHE A 159 -10.31 8.18 16.35
C PHE A 159 -10.43 9.61 16.89
N GLY A 160 -9.53 10.51 16.51
CA GLY A 160 -9.62 11.93 16.82
C GLY A 160 -10.84 12.59 16.21
N ALA A 161 -11.10 12.34 14.92
CA ALA A 161 -12.30 12.83 14.23
C ALA A 161 -13.59 12.29 14.87
N LEU A 162 -13.63 10.99 15.19
CA LEU A 162 -14.76 10.37 15.89
C LEU A 162 -15.01 10.99 17.27
N THR A 163 -13.94 11.20 18.04
CA THR A 163 -14.03 11.82 19.37
C THR A 163 -14.53 13.26 19.28
N TYR A 164 -14.01 14.02 18.31
CA TYR A 164 -14.39 15.42 18.09
C TYR A 164 -15.89 15.58 17.76
N ARG A 165 -16.44 14.63 17.01
CA ARG A 165 -17.85 14.65 16.58
C ARG A 165 -18.80 13.93 17.54
N GLY A 166 -18.25 13.10 18.43
CA GLY A 166 -19.03 12.33 19.38
C GLY A 166 -19.65 11.06 18.80
N TYR A 167 -19.29 10.67 17.57
CA TYR A 167 -19.85 9.52 16.85
C TYR A 167 -19.40 8.17 17.41
N CYS A 168 -20.02 7.10 16.92
CA CYS A 168 -19.65 5.70 17.11
C CYS A 168 -19.78 5.22 18.55
N ARG A 169 -20.91 5.55 19.18
CA ARG A 169 -21.26 5.12 20.54
C ARG A 169 -22.61 4.39 20.58
N GLY A 170 -22.80 3.56 21.60
CA GLY A 170 -24.05 2.81 21.81
C GLY A 170 -24.41 1.93 20.60
N ASP A 171 -25.68 1.97 20.21
CA ASP A 171 -26.23 1.13 19.14
C ASP A 171 -25.68 1.45 17.73
N HIS A 172 -24.99 2.59 17.56
CA HIS A 172 -24.36 2.97 16.29
C HIS A 172 -22.95 2.40 16.10
N LEU A 173 -22.36 1.78 17.13
CA LEU A 173 -20.97 1.32 17.11
C LEU A 173 -20.69 0.32 15.97
N GLY A 174 -21.56 -0.69 15.79
CA GLY A 174 -21.37 -1.72 14.76
C GLY A 174 -21.38 -1.13 13.34
N GLN A 175 -22.35 -0.24 13.07
CA GLN A 175 -22.48 0.45 11.79
C GLN A 175 -21.24 1.30 11.49
N CYS A 176 -20.78 2.06 12.49
CA CYS A 176 -19.57 2.87 12.36
C CYS A 176 -18.32 2.02 12.11
N LEU A 177 -18.12 0.93 12.87
CA LEU A 177 -16.96 0.05 12.69
C LEU A 177 -16.92 -0.51 11.27
N ALA A 178 -18.05 -0.97 10.73
CA ALA A 178 -18.12 -1.46 9.36
C ALA A 178 -17.67 -0.40 8.34
N HIS A 179 -18.15 0.83 8.45
CA HIS A 179 -17.83 1.93 7.52
C HIS A 179 -16.36 2.35 7.61
N TYR A 180 -15.86 2.58 8.84
CA TYR A 180 -14.50 3.04 9.05
C TYR A 180 -13.45 1.97 8.73
N ILE A 181 -13.70 0.71 9.08
CA ILE A 181 -12.77 -0.40 8.82
C ILE A 181 -12.73 -0.72 7.32
N MET A 182 -13.88 -0.95 6.68
CA MET A 182 -13.91 -1.30 5.25
C MET A 182 -13.46 -0.14 4.37
N GLY A 183 -13.89 1.09 4.69
CA GLY A 183 -13.46 2.27 3.93
C GLY A 183 -11.96 2.53 4.05
N SER A 184 -11.38 2.33 5.24
CA SER A 184 -9.92 2.35 5.42
C SER A 184 -9.22 1.22 4.67
N ALA A 185 -9.82 0.03 4.58
CA ALA A 185 -9.27 -1.09 3.82
C ALA A 185 -9.22 -0.81 2.31
N PHE A 186 -10.22 -0.13 1.75
CA PHE A 186 -10.17 0.33 0.35
C PHE A 186 -9.02 1.33 0.11
N ILE A 187 -8.80 2.28 1.03
CA ILE A 187 -7.67 3.23 0.93
C ILE A 187 -6.34 2.50 1.06
N ALA A 188 -6.24 1.51 1.95
CA ALA A 188 -5.05 0.69 2.11
C ALA A 188 -4.77 -0.14 0.84
N TYR A 189 -5.79 -0.77 0.26
CA TYR A 189 -5.69 -1.51 -1.00
C TYR A 189 -5.27 -0.59 -2.16
N ALA A 190 -5.88 0.59 -2.25
CA ALA A 190 -5.48 1.61 -3.22
C ALA A 190 -4.01 2.01 -3.09
N THR A 191 -3.52 2.16 -1.87
CA THR A 191 -2.13 2.49 -1.58
C THR A 191 -1.19 1.37 -2.01
N ILE A 192 -1.53 0.11 -1.70
CA ILE A 192 -0.77 -1.07 -2.14
C ILE A 192 -0.72 -1.13 -3.68
N MET A 193 -1.87 -0.96 -4.34
CA MET A 193 -1.97 -0.93 -5.80
C MET A 193 -1.11 0.20 -6.40
N ALA A 194 -1.17 1.42 -5.84
CA ALA A 194 -0.34 2.54 -6.27
C ALA A 194 1.15 2.26 -6.10
N ILE A 195 1.58 1.64 -4.98
CA ILE A 195 2.97 1.23 -4.77
C ILE A 195 3.42 0.26 -5.88
N ILE A 196 2.61 -0.76 -6.18
CA ILE A 196 2.93 -1.77 -7.19
C ILE A 196 3.01 -1.15 -8.60
N LEU A 197 2.03 -0.35 -8.99
CA LEU A 197 1.92 0.18 -10.34
C LEU A 197 2.85 1.36 -10.63
N LEU A 198 3.22 2.16 -9.63
CA LEU A 198 3.99 3.40 -9.82
C LEU A 198 5.44 3.29 -9.37
N ALA A 199 5.74 2.52 -8.33
CA ALA A 199 7.10 2.37 -7.78
C ALA A 199 7.60 0.92 -7.75
N GLY A 200 6.75 -0.03 -8.14
CA GLY A 200 6.97 -1.47 -7.97
C GLY A 200 7.69 -2.16 -9.12
N GLU A 201 7.99 -1.48 -10.23
CA GLU A 201 8.51 -2.10 -11.47
C GLU A 201 9.67 -3.09 -11.24
N ALA A 202 10.76 -2.63 -10.62
CA ALA A 202 11.91 -3.48 -10.32
C ALA A 202 11.57 -4.64 -9.38
N TRP A 203 10.62 -4.43 -8.46
CA TRP A 203 10.18 -5.44 -7.51
C TRP A 203 9.24 -6.47 -8.15
N VAL A 204 8.34 -6.05 -9.03
CA VAL A 204 7.45 -6.93 -9.80
C VAL A 204 8.31 -7.85 -10.68
N ARG A 205 9.28 -7.28 -11.42
CA ARG A 205 10.18 -8.02 -12.30
C ARG A 205 10.98 -9.10 -11.56
N ARG A 206 11.57 -8.77 -10.40
CA ARG A 206 12.31 -9.74 -9.58
C ARG A 206 11.39 -10.76 -8.87
N SER A 207 10.12 -10.43 -8.64
CA SER A 207 9.18 -11.33 -7.97
C SER A 207 8.67 -12.44 -8.90
N GLY A 208 8.71 -12.21 -10.22
CA GLY A 208 8.13 -13.11 -11.21
C GLY A 208 6.61 -13.30 -11.05
N ARG A 209 5.93 -12.35 -10.40
CA ARG A 209 4.49 -12.37 -10.16
C ARG A 209 3.83 -11.12 -10.76
N SER A 210 2.65 -11.32 -11.36
CA SER A 210 1.89 -10.25 -11.96
C SER A 210 1.28 -9.36 -10.86
N PRO A 211 1.06 -8.05 -11.10
CA PRO A 211 0.37 -7.18 -10.15
C PRO A 211 -0.96 -7.77 -9.65
N GLU A 212 -1.68 -8.45 -10.53
CA GLU A 212 -2.99 -9.07 -10.28
C GLU A 212 -2.89 -10.28 -9.36
N TRP A 213 -1.73 -10.95 -9.30
CA TRP A 213 -1.45 -11.98 -8.30
C TRP A 213 -1.51 -11.37 -6.89
N TRP A 214 -0.91 -10.20 -6.70
CA TRP A 214 -0.90 -9.48 -5.42
C TRP A 214 -2.28 -8.92 -5.08
N ASP A 215 -2.97 -8.32 -6.05
CA ASP A 215 -4.35 -7.85 -5.88
C ASP A 215 -5.27 -9.00 -5.43
N SER A 216 -5.12 -10.18 -6.05
CA SER A 216 -5.92 -11.36 -5.71
C SER A 216 -5.67 -11.85 -4.27
N TRP A 217 -4.44 -11.76 -3.76
CA TRP A 217 -4.14 -12.06 -2.35
C TRP A 217 -4.76 -11.06 -1.39
N VAL A 218 -4.69 -9.75 -1.70
CA VAL A 218 -5.30 -8.72 -0.87
C VAL A 218 -6.81 -8.95 -0.78
N ILE A 219 -7.46 -9.16 -1.93
CA ILE A 219 -8.90 -9.45 -2.00
C ILE A 219 -9.24 -10.75 -1.27
N MET A 220 -8.44 -11.81 -1.43
CA MET A 220 -8.73 -13.09 -0.78
C MET A 220 -8.64 -12.99 0.75
N LEU A 221 -7.52 -12.46 1.26
CA LEU A 221 -7.29 -12.37 2.69
C LEU A 221 -8.29 -11.43 3.37
N TRP A 222 -8.59 -10.30 2.73
CA TRP A 222 -9.61 -9.38 3.22
C TRP A 222 -11.00 -10.02 3.20
N GLY A 223 -11.35 -10.74 2.14
CA GLY A 223 -12.62 -11.46 2.04
C GLY A 223 -12.82 -12.49 3.15
N ILE A 224 -11.75 -13.23 3.52
CA ILE A 224 -11.79 -14.17 4.65
C ILE A 224 -12.10 -13.43 5.95
N VAL A 225 -11.36 -12.35 6.24
CA VAL A 225 -11.60 -11.55 7.44
C VAL A 225 -13.04 -11.06 7.46
N ASN A 226 -13.50 -10.42 6.37
CA ASN A 226 -14.84 -9.85 6.28
C ASN A 226 -15.95 -10.89 6.47
N THR A 227 -15.83 -12.09 5.86
CA THR A 227 -16.82 -13.16 6.03
C THR A 227 -16.99 -13.59 7.48
N PHE A 228 -15.91 -13.65 8.26
CA PHE A 228 -15.95 -14.16 9.63
C PHE A 228 -16.06 -13.08 10.70
N THR A 229 -15.99 -11.80 10.34
CA THR A 229 -16.10 -10.67 11.29
C THR A 229 -17.38 -9.85 11.13
N GLU A 230 -18.30 -10.20 10.24
CA GLU A 230 -19.49 -9.37 10.00
C GLU A 230 -20.62 -9.61 11.01
N HIS A 231 -20.80 -10.84 11.48
CA HIS A 231 -21.90 -11.21 12.37
C HIS A 231 -21.42 -11.36 13.82
N PHE A 232 -21.87 -10.45 14.69
CA PHE A 232 -21.62 -10.48 16.14
C PHE A 232 -22.90 -10.63 16.99
N GLY A 233 -24.04 -10.93 16.37
CA GLY A 233 -25.35 -11.05 17.01
C GLY A 233 -25.84 -12.49 17.20
N THR A 234 -27.05 -12.64 17.73
CA THR A 234 -27.73 -13.95 17.83
C THR A 234 -28.70 -14.21 16.68
N THR A 235 -29.11 -13.16 15.95
CA THR A 235 -30.07 -13.23 14.85
C THR A 235 -29.51 -12.60 13.59
N TRP A 236 -29.68 -13.26 12.45
CA TRP A 236 -29.22 -12.76 11.16
C TRP A 236 -30.13 -11.68 10.61
N SER A 237 -29.57 -10.50 10.35
CA SER A 237 -30.25 -9.46 9.59
C SER A 237 -30.02 -9.63 8.08
N VAL A 238 -30.88 -9.02 7.25
CA VAL A 238 -30.66 -8.98 5.78
C VAL A 238 -29.35 -8.28 5.44
N LYS A 239 -28.98 -7.24 6.22
CA LYS A 239 -27.71 -6.52 6.06
C LYS A 239 -26.51 -7.44 6.35
N ASP A 240 -26.58 -8.22 7.43
CA ASP A 240 -25.52 -9.17 7.81
C ASP A 240 -25.29 -10.19 6.68
N MET A 241 -26.37 -10.70 6.09
CA MET A 241 -26.29 -11.66 4.99
C MET A 241 -25.70 -11.02 3.72
N GLN A 242 -26.10 -9.80 3.38
CA GLN A 242 -25.54 -9.05 2.25
C GLN A 242 -24.03 -8.78 2.40
N HIS A 243 -23.59 -8.39 3.58
CA HIS A 243 -22.17 -8.11 3.83
C HIS A 243 -21.34 -9.41 3.93
N THR A 244 -21.89 -10.46 4.55
CA THR A 244 -21.22 -11.78 4.63
C THR A 244 -21.03 -12.40 3.24
N ILE A 245 -22.06 -12.33 2.37
CA ILE A 245 -21.97 -12.88 1.01
C ILE A 245 -21.00 -12.08 0.13
N LEU A 246 -20.88 -10.77 0.34
CA LEU A 246 -19.83 -9.95 -0.28
C LEU A 246 -18.44 -10.42 0.15
N GLY A 247 -18.23 -10.75 1.42
CA GLY A 247 -16.99 -11.39 1.89
C GLY A 247 -16.70 -12.70 1.17
N ILE A 248 -17.74 -13.54 0.99
CA ILE A 248 -17.63 -14.83 0.28
C ILE A 248 -17.23 -14.64 -1.18
N LEU A 249 -17.87 -13.68 -1.87
CA LEU A 249 -17.51 -13.28 -3.23
C LEU A 249 -16.03 -12.88 -3.31
N TRP A 250 -15.55 -12.09 -2.35
CA TRP A 250 -14.16 -11.64 -2.31
C TRP A 250 -13.18 -12.80 -2.12
N TRP A 251 -13.36 -13.66 -1.13
CA TRP A 251 -12.37 -14.72 -0.91
C TRP A 251 -12.42 -15.83 -1.96
N ALA A 252 -13.61 -16.22 -2.42
CA ALA A 252 -13.73 -17.21 -3.48
C ALA A 252 -13.21 -16.67 -4.83
N GLY A 253 -13.54 -15.42 -5.17
CA GLY A 253 -13.02 -14.75 -6.36
C GLY A 253 -11.51 -14.50 -6.28
N GLY A 254 -10.99 -14.09 -5.12
CA GLY A 254 -9.56 -13.91 -4.89
C GLY A 254 -8.78 -15.21 -5.08
N LEU A 255 -9.31 -16.34 -4.59
CA LEU A 255 -8.73 -17.66 -4.83
C LEU A 255 -8.65 -17.99 -6.33
N LEU A 256 -9.71 -17.70 -7.10
CA LEU A 256 -9.71 -17.85 -8.55
C LEU A 256 -8.65 -16.95 -9.22
N GLY A 257 -8.55 -15.69 -8.80
CA GLY A 257 -7.55 -14.74 -9.29
C GLY A 257 -6.11 -15.21 -9.05
N ILE A 258 -5.83 -15.76 -7.86
CA ILE A 258 -4.53 -16.38 -7.53
C ILE A 258 -4.25 -17.57 -8.46
N PHE A 259 -5.25 -18.42 -8.69
CA PHE A 259 -5.10 -19.61 -9.53
C PHE A 259 -4.86 -19.23 -10.99
N LEU A 260 -5.58 -18.25 -11.54
CA LEU A 260 -5.38 -17.77 -12.92
C LEU A 260 -4.09 -16.98 -13.09
N ALA A 261 -3.60 -16.33 -12.04
CA ALA A 261 -2.30 -15.65 -12.04
C ALA A 261 -1.10 -16.62 -11.94
N ARG A 262 -1.32 -17.94 -11.94
CA ARG A 262 -0.24 -18.92 -12.02
C ARG A 262 0.62 -18.67 -13.26
N ASN A 263 1.91 -18.98 -13.17
CA ASN A 263 2.87 -18.76 -14.26
C ASN A 263 2.92 -17.30 -14.75
N ASN A 264 2.75 -16.34 -13.84
CA ASN A 264 2.86 -14.90 -14.12
C ASN A 264 1.86 -14.39 -15.17
N GLN A 265 0.71 -15.04 -15.29
CA GLN A 265 -0.35 -14.62 -16.22
C GLN A 265 -1.14 -13.43 -15.67
N ARG A 266 -1.58 -12.56 -16.58
CA ARG A 266 -2.48 -11.43 -16.30
C ARG A 266 -3.91 -11.94 -16.25
N ASN A 267 -4.73 -11.41 -15.36
CA ASN A 267 -6.15 -11.78 -15.26
C ASN A 267 -6.99 -10.62 -14.71
N VAL A 268 -8.26 -10.55 -15.13
CA VAL A 268 -9.17 -9.45 -14.76
C VAL A 268 -10.02 -9.74 -13.53
N VAL A 269 -9.86 -10.90 -12.88
CA VAL A 269 -10.75 -11.36 -11.81
C VAL A 269 -10.82 -10.37 -10.64
N PRO A 270 -9.70 -9.82 -10.12
CA PRO A 270 -9.75 -8.75 -9.12
C PRO A 270 -10.65 -7.58 -9.50
N ALA A 271 -10.58 -7.13 -10.75
CA ALA A 271 -11.36 -6.00 -11.22
C ALA A 271 -12.86 -6.34 -11.32
N VAL A 272 -13.20 -7.55 -11.75
CA VAL A 272 -14.60 -8.04 -11.79
C VAL A 272 -15.21 -8.09 -10.39
N ILE A 273 -14.47 -8.55 -9.38
CA ILE A 273 -14.94 -8.58 -7.99
C ILE A 273 -15.27 -7.17 -7.49
N ILE A 274 -14.41 -6.19 -7.81
CA ILE A 274 -14.64 -4.79 -7.45
C ILE A 274 -15.88 -4.22 -8.16
N ILE A 275 -16.12 -4.58 -9.44
CA ILE A 275 -17.35 -4.16 -10.16
C ILE A 275 -18.60 -4.76 -9.52
N LEU A 276 -18.60 -6.07 -9.23
CA LEU A 276 -19.74 -6.74 -8.61
C LEU A 276 -20.04 -6.16 -7.22
N THR A 277 -18.99 -5.84 -6.46
CA THR A 277 -19.12 -5.14 -5.17
C THR A 277 -19.74 -3.77 -5.38
N GLY A 278 -19.25 -2.99 -6.35
CA GLY A 278 -19.80 -1.68 -6.67
C GLY A 278 -21.28 -1.71 -7.06
N TRP A 279 -21.70 -2.68 -7.87
CA TRP A 279 -23.10 -2.89 -8.23
C TRP A 279 -23.96 -3.26 -7.01
N ALA A 280 -23.51 -4.19 -6.18
CA ALA A 280 -24.25 -4.59 -4.97
C ALA A 280 -24.46 -3.39 -4.03
N MET A 281 -23.44 -2.56 -3.88
CA MET A 281 -23.47 -1.40 -3.01
C MET A 281 -24.24 -0.22 -3.63
N SER A 282 -24.36 -0.14 -4.96
CA SER A 282 -25.14 0.93 -5.58
C SER A 282 -26.65 0.81 -5.32
N GLU A 283 -27.11 -0.42 -5.10
CA GLU A 283 -28.49 -0.80 -4.77
C GLU A 283 -28.73 -0.92 -3.25
N HIS A 284 -27.74 -0.56 -2.42
CA HIS A 284 -27.84 -0.71 -0.97
C HIS A 284 -28.70 0.40 -0.36
N ALA A 285 -30.00 0.12 -0.20
CA ALA A 285 -30.97 1.06 0.34
C ALA A 285 -30.73 1.36 1.84
N GLN A 286 -30.72 2.64 2.18
CA GLN A 286 -30.61 3.14 3.55
C GLN A 286 -31.89 3.86 3.99
N VAL A 287 -32.04 4.03 5.30
CA VAL A 287 -33.21 4.72 5.88
C VAL A 287 -33.24 6.19 5.44
N LEU A 288 -32.08 6.84 5.40
CA LEU A 288 -31.94 8.22 4.95
C LEU A 288 -31.64 8.27 3.44
N MET A 289 -32.46 8.99 2.67
CA MET A 289 -32.26 9.13 1.22
C MET A 289 -30.89 9.73 0.85
N LEU A 290 -30.37 10.65 1.67
CA LEU A 290 -28.99 11.16 1.54
C LEU A 290 -27.98 10.02 1.60
N SER A 291 -28.13 9.10 2.55
CA SER A 291 -27.26 7.92 2.70
C SER A 291 -27.37 6.95 1.53
N THR A 292 -28.58 6.69 1.04
CA THR A 292 -28.78 5.89 -0.19
C THR A 292 -28.03 6.51 -1.37
N LYS A 293 -28.11 7.84 -1.58
CA LYS A 293 -27.39 8.50 -2.68
C LYS A 293 -25.86 8.46 -2.53
N VAL A 294 -25.34 8.61 -1.32
CA VAL A 294 -23.89 8.50 -1.05
C VAL A 294 -23.40 7.07 -1.32
N HIS A 295 -24.14 6.06 -0.84
CA HIS A 295 -23.83 4.65 -1.13
C HIS A 295 -23.91 4.33 -2.63
N SER A 296 -24.90 4.88 -3.36
CA SER A 296 -24.98 4.74 -4.82
C SER A 296 -23.75 5.27 -5.53
N VAL A 297 -23.26 6.46 -5.14
CA VAL A 297 -22.04 7.04 -5.76
C VAL A 297 -20.78 6.29 -5.34
N PHE A 298 -20.71 5.78 -4.11
CA PHE A 298 -19.66 4.83 -3.70
C PHE A 298 -19.63 3.60 -4.62
N GLY A 299 -20.79 2.99 -4.87
CA GLY A 299 -20.94 1.84 -5.77
C GLY A 299 -20.49 2.14 -7.20
N TYR A 300 -20.95 3.25 -7.77
CA TYR A 300 -20.52 3.69 -9.12
C TYR A 300 -19.03 3.98 -9.20
N THR A 301 -18.44 4.54 -8.14
CA THR A 301 -16.99 4.80 -8.07
C THR A 301 -16.19 3.51 -8.06
N LEU A 302 -16.64 2.49 -7.31
CA LEU A 302 -16.04 1.14 -7.35
C LEU A 302 -16.16 0.49 -8.72
N MET A 303 -17.34 0.55 -9.35
CA MET A 303 -17.52 0.02 -10.70
C MET A 303 -16.55 0.70 -11.69
N LEU A 304 -16.43 2.02 -11.63
CA LEU A 304 -15.49 2.78 -12.46
C LEU A 304 -14.03 2.39 -12.18
N ALA A 305 -13.67 2.15 -10.91
CA ALA A 305 -12.33 1.67 -10.53
C ALA A 305 -12.02 0.31 -11.17
N GLY A 306 -12.98 -0.62 -11.12
CA GLY A 306 -12.85 -1.93 -11.75
C GLY A 306 -12.77 -1.83 -13.28
N PHE A 307 -13.60 -1.01 -13.93
CA PHE A 307 -13.49 -0.79 -15.37
C PHE A 307 -12.14 -0.18 -15.77
N ALA A 308 -11.67 0.84 -15.05
CA ALA A 308 -10.36 1.42 -15.27
C ALA A 308 -9.24 0.38 -15.10
N ARG A 309 -9.39 -0.53 -14.13
CA ARG A 309 -8.43 -1.64 -13.91
C ARG A 309 -8.48 -2.67 -15.03
N ILE A 310 -9.65 -3.02 -15.58
CA ILE A 310 -9.76 -3.89 -16.76
C ILE A 310 -9.06 -3.24 -17.97
N ILE A 311 -9.28 -1.94 -18.18
CA ILE A 311 -8.62 -1.22 -19.28
C ILE A 311 -7.10 -1.26 -19.09
N GLU A 312 -6.62 -1.03 -17.87
CA GLU A 312 -5.18 -1.15 -17.58
C GLU A 312 -4.65 -2.56 -17.84
N ILE A 313 -5.38 -3.58 -17.40
CA ILE A 313 -4.94 -4.98 -17.51
C ILE A 313 -4.83 -5.40 -18.98
N CYS A 314 -5.85 -5.08 -19.77
CA CYS A 314 -6.02 -5.56 -21.14
C CYS A 314 -5.25 -4.75 -22.19
N PHE A 315 -5.11 -3.43 -22.00
CA PHE A 315 -4.57 -2.54 -23.04
C PHE A 315 -3.17 -2.01 -22.74
N PHE A 316 -2.73 -2.05 -21.48
CA PHE A 316 -1.41 -1.56 -21.10
C PHE A 316 -0.59 -2.68 -20.50
N VAL A 317 0.26 -3.31 -21.32
CA VAL A 317 1.32 -4.20 -20.83
C VAL A 317 2.38 -3.31 -20.20
N PRO A 318 2.63 -3.37 -18.89
CA PRO A 318 3.79 -2.71 -18.34
C PRO A 318 5.03 -3.49 -18.79
N ASN A 319 6.16 -2.82 -18.99
CA ASN A 319 7.45 -3.42 -19.31
C ASN A 319 8.03 -4.20 -18.10
N PHE A 320 7.26 -5.15 -17.55
CA PHE A 320 7.62 -5.99 -16.40
C PHE A 320 8.13 -7.37 -16.82
N MET A 321 7.98 -7.72 -18.09
CA MET A 321 8.66 -8.90 -18.62
C MET A 321 10.16 -8.56 -18.72
N PRO A 322 11.07 -9.46 -18.31
CA PRO A 322 12.43 -9.36 -18.82
C PRO A 322 12.31 -9.27 -20.34
N ASP A 323 13.09 -8.39 -20.98
CA ASP A 323 13.31 -8.51 -22.41
C ASP A 323 13.54 -9.99 -22.66
N ALA A 324 12.71 -10.60 -23.51
CA ALA A 324 12.98 -11.95 -23.94
C ALA A 324 14.44 -11.90 -24.36
N ALA A 325 15.31 -12.60 -23.62
CA ALA A 325 16.63 -12.88 -24.13
C ALA A 325 16.36 -13.36 -25.56
N ASP A 326 16.98 -12.73 -26.56
CA ASP A 326 17.00 -13.25 -27.92
C ASP A 326 17.28 -14.74 -27.79
N ASP A 327 16.22 -15.52 -27.87
CA ASP A 327 16.29 -16.97 -27.77
C ASP A 327 16.70 -17.32 -29.19
N ASP A 328 18.00 -17.35 -29.41
CA ASP A 328 18.68 -17.73 -30.68
C ASP A 328 18.25 -19.13 -31.19
N ASN A 329 17.25 -19.75 -30.57
CA ASN A 329 16.63 -21.02 -30.95
C ASN A 329 15.53 -20.89 -32.00
N THR A 330 15.19 -19.69 -32.50
CA THR A 330 14.41 -19.57 -33.75
C THR A 330 15.34 -19.56 -34.95
N SER A 331 15.89 -20.73 -35.30
CA SER A 331 16.57 -20.92 -36.58
C SER A 331 15.57 -20.78 -37.74
N ASP A 332 15.82 -19.84 -38.65
CA ASP A 332 15.08 -19.57 -39.90
C ASP A 332 15.17 -20.72 -40.92
N HIS A 333 14.66 -21.90 -40.57
CA HIS A 333 14.58 -23.05 -41.49
C HIS A 333 13.24 -23.79 -41.47
N THR A 334 12.13 -23.09 -41.21
CA THR A 334 10.81 -23.59 -41.59
C THR A 334 10.33 -22.88 -42.85
N LEU A 335 10.42 -23.59 -43.98
CA LEU A 335 9.80 -23.25 -45.27
C LEU A 335 8.27 -23.25 -45.16
N ALA A 336 7.72 -22.26 -44.47
CA ALA A 336 6.31 -21.92 -44.53
C ALA A 336 6.21 -20.45 -44.94
N GLU A 337 5.95 -20.25 -46.23
CA GLU A 337 5.57 -18.98 -46.83
C GLU A 337 4.43 -18.33 -46.02
N ARG A 338 4.76 -17.29 -45.25
CA ARG A 338 3.76 -16.42 -44.64
C ARG A 338 3.75 -15.10 -45.39
N SER A 339 2.68 -14.90 -46.13
CA SER A 339 2.38 -13.72 -46.95
C SER A 339 2.66 -12.38 -46.24
N PRO A 340 3.02 -11.32 -47.00
CA PRO A 340 3.46 -10.05 -46.44
C PRO A 340 2.27 -9.30 -45.85
N ARG A 341 2.01 -9.46 -44.55
CA ARG A 341 1.28 -8.44 -43.79
C ARG A 341 2.25 -7.32 -43.48
N PHE A 342 2.28 -6.34 -44.38
CA PHE A 342 2.40 -4.91 -44.11
C PHE A 342 3.04 -4.60 -42.74
N GLN A 343 4.38 -4.54 -42.69
CA GLN A 343 5.09 -3.84 -41.62
C GLN A 343 4.82 -2.35 -41.80
N THR A 344 3.68 -1.88 -41.31
CA THR A 344 3.56 -0.47 -40.94
C THR A 344 4.52 -0.24 -39.79
N ARG A 345 5.62 0.44 -40.09
CA ARG A 345 6.44 1.16 -39.12
C ARG A 345 5.48 1.84 -38.13
N PRO A 346 5.49 1.52 -36.81
CA PRO A 346 4.63 2.22 -35.89
C PRO A 346 5.01 3.70 -35.94
N ASP A 347 4.05 4.56 -36.23
CA ASP A 347 4.23 6.01 -36.10
C ASP A 347 4.73 6.31 -34.69
N ILE A 348 5.88 6.97 -34.58
CA ILE A 348 6.51 7.39 -33.32
C ILE A 348 5.53 8.24 -32.47
N SER A 349 4.53 8.86 -33.09
CA SER A 349 3.43 9.58 -32.43
C SER A 349 2.40 8.67 -31.71
N SER A 350 2.11 7.49 -32.26
CA SER A 350 1.19 6.48 -31.70
C SER A 350 1.78 5.83 -30.44
N GLU A 351 3.09 5.59 -30.44
CA GLU A 351 3.83 5.04 -29.30
C GLU A 351 3.82 6.02 -28.11
N SER A 352 3.97 7.32 -28.39
CA SER A 352 3.88 8.40 -27.39
C SER A 352 2.47 8.50 -26.77
N GLY A 353 1.42 8.42 -27.58
CA GLY A 353 0.02 8.47 -27.13
C GLY A 353 -0.37 7.28 -26.25
N LYS A 354 0.00 6.06 -26.64
CA LYS A 354 -0.25 4.85 -25.84
C LYS A 354 0.53 4.86 -24.52
N ALA A 355 1.78 5.33 -24.53
CA ALA A 355 2.58 5.47 -23.32
C ALA A 355 1.99 6.52 -22.36
N ALA A 356 1.49 7.64 -22.87
CA ALA A 356 0.79 8.65 -22.07
C ALA A 356 -0.50 8.10 -21.46
N ALA A 357 -1.32 7.39 -22.24
CA ALA A 357 -2.53 6.73 -21.75
C ALA A 357 -2.20 5.68 -20.69
N SER A 358 -1.17 4.85 -20.89
CA SER A 358 -0.72 3.87 -19.90
C SER A 358 -0.39 4.53 -18.55
N ARG A 359 0.33 5.66 -18.56
CA ARG A 359 0.63 6.40 -17.33
C ARG A 359 -0.64 6.88 -16.62
N ALA A 360 -1.61 7.41 -17.36
CA ALA A 360 -2.88 7.87 -16.78
C ALA A 360 -3.67 6.70 -16.13
N PHE A 361 -3.76 5.57 -16.82
CA PHE A 361 -4.51 4.41 -16.32
C PHE A 361 -3.81 3.65 -15.18
N ARG A 362 -2.52 3.88 -14.93
CA ARG A 362 -1.86 3.41 -13.69
C ARG A 362 -2.30 4.19 -12.45
N HIS A 363 -2.74 5.44 -12.62
CA HIS A 363 -3.18 6.29 -11.52
C HIS A 363 -4.68 6.21 -11.26
N LEU A 364 -5.49 5.92 -12.29
CA LEU A 364 -6.94 6.04 -12.21
C LEU A 364 -7.58 4.99 -11.26
N PRO A 365 -7.27 3.68 -11.32
CA PRO A 365 -7.83 2.70 -10.40
C PRO A 365 -7.53 2.99 -8.92
N PRO A 366 -6.26 3.22 -8.49
CA PRO A 366 -6.00 3.50 -7.08
C PRO A 366 -6.63 4.83 -6.63
N PHE A 367 -6.68 5.87 -7.46
CA PHE A 367 -7.41 7.10 -7.10
C PHE A 367 -8.89 6.83 -6.80
N LEU A 368 -9.57 6.09 -7.68
CA LEU A 368 -10.99 5.78 -7.51
C LEU A 368 -11.24 4.88 -6.28
N LEU A 369 -10.32 3.98 -5.94
CA LEU A 369 -10.39 3.20 -4.71
C LEU A 369 -10.20 4.07 -3.45
N VAL A 370 -9.33 5.10 -3.49
CA VAL A 370 -9.23 6.08 -2.40
C VAL A 370 -10.53 6.86 -2.24
N ALA A 371 -11.11 7.33 -3.36
CA ALA A 371 -12.37 8.06 -3.35
C ALA A 371 -13.53 7.20 -2.83
N ALA A 372 -13.63 5.95 -3.29
CA ALA A 372 -14.60 4.98 -2.80
C ALA A 372 -14.42 4.71 -1.31
N GLY A 373 -13.19 4.50 -0.85
CA GLY A 373 -12.90 4.30 0.57
C GLY A 373 -13.33 5.47 1.43
N LEU A 374 -13.05 6.72 1.02
CA LEU A 374 -13.50 7.91 1.73
C LEU A 374 -15.02 8.08 1.74
N LEU A 375 -15.69 7.87 0.60
CA LEU A 375 -17.16 7.90 0.52
C LEU A 375 -17.77 6.87 1.46
N PHE A 376 -17.14 5.70 1.60
CA PHE A 376 -17.62 4.66 2.50
C PHE A 376 -17.38 5.00 3.97
N ILE A 377 -16.22 5.55 4.34
CA ILE A 377 -15.97 6.04 5.70
C ILE A 377 -17.01 7.08 6.11
N SER A 378 -17.35 7.99 5.20
CA SER A 378 -18.20 9.14 5.49
C SER A 378 -19.70 8.87 5.34
N ALA A 379 -20.09 7.62 5.05
CA ALA A 379 -21.49 7.22 4.87
C ALA A 379 -22.14 6.66 6.14
N THR A 380 -21.61 6.98 7.32
CA THR A 380 -22.24 6.58 8.59
C THR A 380 -23.58 7.30 8.81
N ASP A 381 -24.51 6.62 9.49
CA ASP A 381 -25.84 7.18 9.75
C ASP A 381 -25.76 8.47 10.60
N GLU A 382 -24.88 8.49 11.60
CA GLU A 382 -24.67 9.67 12.47
C GLU A 382 -24.09 10.86 11.71
N GLU A 383 -23.09 10.61 10.85
CA GLU A 383 -22.45 11.66 10.06
C GLU A 383 -23.41 12.24 9.01
N LEU A 384 -24.11 11.38 8.28
CA LEU A 384 -25.04 11.82 7.25
C LEU A 384 -26.29 12.47 7.82
N LYS A 385 -26.76 12.04 9.00
CA LYS A 385 -27.82 12.74 9.72
C LYS A 385 -27.38 14.16 10.08
N PHE A 386 -26.17 14.33 10.61
CA PHE A 386 -25.63 15.66 10.87
C PHE A 386 -25.56 16.51 9.59
N VAL A 387 -25.07 15.94 8.48
CA VAL A 387 -24.96 16.65 7.20
C VAL A 387 -26.33 17.11 6.71
N HIS A 388 -27.34 16.23 6.81
CA HIS A 388 -28.71 16.53 6.46
C HIS A 388 -29.31 17.64 7.34
N GLU A 389 -29.10 17.59 8.65
CA GLU A 389 -29.60 18.59 9.61
C GLU A 389 -28.98 19.98 9.38
N ASN A 390 -27.76 20.04 8.84
CA ASN A 390 -27.12 21.30 8.45
C ASN A 390 -27.53 21.80 7.04
N GLY A 391 -28.49 21.14 6.39
CA GLY A 391 -29.04 21.56 5.10
C GLY A 391 -28.12 21.31 3.90
N MET A 392 -27.10 20.45 4.05
CA MET A 392 -26.20 20.10 2.94
C MET A 392 -26.80 18.98 2.10
N ASP A 393 -26.82 19.17 0.78
CA ASP A 393 -27.28 18.15 -0.16
C ASP A 393 -26.18 17.12 -0.48
N HIS A 394 -26.61 15.98 -1.03
CA HIS A 394 -25.73 14.88 -1.38
C HIS A 394 -24.62 15.24 -2.39
N VAL A 395 -24.89 16.10 -3.37
CA VAL A 395 -23.88 16.47 -4.39
C VAL A 395 -22.78 17.29 -3.73
N THR A 396 -23.15 18.31 -2.96
CA THR A 396 -22.18 19.13 -2.22
C THR A 396 -21.31 18.26 -1.31
N TYR A 397 -21.94 17.34 -0.57
CA TYR A 397 -21.22 16.43 0.32
C TYR A 397 -20.25 15.50 -0.44
N ILE A 398 -20.70 14.90 -1.54
CA ILE A 398 -19.88 14.02 -2.38
C ILE A 398 -18.69 14.77 -2.97
N LEU A 399 -18.87 16.02 -3.42
CA LEU A 399 -17.77 16.84 -3.96
C LEU A 399 -16.71 17.15 -2.90
N ILE A 400 -17.10 17.34 -1.63
CA ILE A 400 -16.15 17.49 -0.51
C ILE A 400 -15.35 16.19 -0.32
N MET A 401 -16.00 15.03 -0.41
CA MET A 401 -15.32 13.72 -0.30
C MET A 401 -14.33 13.49 -1.44
N PHE A 402 -14.72 13.78 -2.68
CA PHE A 402 -13.80 13.69 -3.83
C PHE A 402 -12.64 14.68 -3.73
N SER A 403 -12.89 15.91 -3.26
CA SER A 403 -11.84 16.91 -3.02
C SER A 403 -10.83 16.40 -1.98
N THR A 404 -11.31 15.77 -0.91
CA THR A 404 -10.46 15.14 0.10
C THR A 404 -9.69 13.95 -0.50
N ALA A 405 -10.33 13.14 -1.35
CA ALA A 405 -9.68 12.03 -2.05
C ALA A 405 -8.54 12.50 -2.95
N PHE A 406 -8.70 13.63 -3.64
CA PHE A 406 -7.62 14.24 -4.43
C PHE A 406 -6.44 14.63 -3.56
N LEU A 407 -6.66 15.22 -2.38
CA LEU A 407 -5.58 15.58 -1.46
C LEU A 407 -4.85 14.35 -0.92
N ILE A 408 -5.58 13.33 -0.46
CA ILE A 408 -4.98 12.08 0.04
C ILE A 408 -4.19 11.38 -1.06
N TYR A 409 -4.77 11.23 -2.25
CA TYR A 409 -4.09 10.55 -3.35
C TYR A 409 -2.89 11.34 -3.86
N SER A 410 -2.98 12.68 -3.91
CA SER A 410 -1.83 13.54 -4.22
C SER A 410 -0.70 13.34 -3.23
N PHE A 411 -1.02 13.21 -1.94
CA PHE A 411 -0.02 12.92 -0.92
C PHE A 411 0.59 11.52 -1.06
N ILE A 412 -0.20 10.49 -1.38
CA ILE A 412 0.31 9.15 -1.69
C ILE A 412 1.29 9.20 -2.86
N VAL A 413 0.91 9.85 -3.97
CA VAL A 413 1.77 10.00 -5.15
C VAL A 413 3.02 10.81 -4.82
N PHE A 414 2.90 11.86 -4.01
CA PHE A 414 4.05 12.62 -3.52
C PHE A 414 5.03 11.75 -2.73
N LEU A 415 4.55 10.88 -1.83
CA LEU A 415 5.41 9.95 -1.08
C LEU A 415 6.10 8.94 -2.01
N LEU A 416 5.41 8.45 -3.04
CA LEU A 416 5.99 7.55 -4.05
C LEU A 416 7.06 8.25 -4.90
N HIS A 417 6.81 9.49 -5.29
CA HIS A 417 7.79 10.32 -5.98
C HIS A 417 8.99 10.65 -5.08
N LEU A 418 8.76 10.95 -3.80
CA LEU A 418 9.83 11.14 -2.82
C LEU A 418 10.66 9.87 -2.66
N TYR A 419 10.04 8.70 -2.68
CA TYR A 419 10.73 7.41 -2.64
C TYR A 419 11.63 7.21 -3.86
N SER A 420 11.18 7.56 -5.07
CA SER A 420 11.98 7.38 -6.29
C SER A 420 13.10 8.41 -6.44
N THR A 421 12.95 9.61 -5.86
CA THR A 421 13.87 10.74 -6.06
C THR A 421 14.82 11.06 -4.92
N THR A 422 14.80 10.30 -3.82
CA THR A 422 15.66 10.58 -2.64
C THR A 422 16.64 9.45 -2.31
N GLY A 423 17.69 9.81 -1.57
CA GLY A 423 18.68 8.87 -1.02
C GLY A 423 19.33 7.98 -2.08
N ARG A 424 19.37 6.67 -1.83
CA ARG A 424 19.98 5.69 -2.75
C ARG A 424 19.25 5.56 -4.10
N ASN A 425 17.95 5.85 -4.14
CA ASN A 425 17.15 5.75 -5.35
C ASN A 425 17.44 6.92 -6.30
N ALA A 426 17.71 8.12 -5.75
CA ALA A 426 18.17 9.27 -6.53
C ALA A 426 19.47 8.99 -7.28
N ALA A 427 20.46 8.42 -6.58
CA ALA A 427 21.76 8.06 -7.17
C ALA A 427 21.62 7.02 -8.29
N SER A 428 20.71 6.05 -8.13
CA SER A 428 20.42 5.03 -9.14
C SER A 428 19.81 5.64 -10.41
N ASN A 429 18.93 6.63 -10.28
CA ASN A 429 18.34 7.33 -11.42
C ASN A 429 19.35 8.21 -12.17
N VAL A 430 20.32 8.80 -11.48
CA VAL A 430 21.42 9.55 -12.11
C VAL A 430 22.33 8.59 -12.88
N ALA A 431 22.68 7.44 -12.30
CA ALA A 431 23.46 6.41 -12.99
C ALA A 431 22.73 5.89 -14.25
N ALA A 432 21.44 5.56 -14.14
CA ALA A 432 20.64 5.11 -15.28
C ALA A 432 20.47 6.16 -16.38
N LYS A 433 20.34 7.45 -16.03
CA LYS A 433 20.34 8.56 -17.01
C LYS A 433 21.69 8.73 -17.69
N ASN A 434 22.79 8.52 -16.97
CA ASN A 434 24.12 8.58 -17.56
C ASN A 434 24.36 7.40 -18.51
N ASP A 435 23.90 6.19 -18.17
CA ASP A 435 23.96 5.03 -19.07
C ASP A 435 23.06 5.19 -20.31
N ALA A 436 21.88 5.80 -20.17
CA ALA A 436 20.98 6.10 -21.28
C ALA A 436 21.47 7.23 -22.20
N ASN A 437 22.35 8.11 -21.70
CA ASN A 437 23.00 9.17 -22.49
C ASN A 437 24.27 8.70 -23.20
N ILE A 438 24.71 7.45 -22.99
CA ILE A 438 25.79 6.83 -23.75
C ILE A 438 25.15 6.13 -24.96
N GLU A 439 24.75 6.94 -25.94
CA GLU A 439 24.65 6.47 -27.32
C GLU A 439 26.05 5.98 -27.75
N MET A 440 26.09 4.73 -28.19
CA MET A 440 27.16 4.02 -28.91
C MET A 440 28.45 4.81 -29.18
N THR A 441 29.44 4.68 -28.29
CA THR A 441 30.85 4.79 -28.67
C THR A 441 31.50 3.42 -28.54
N PRO A 442 32.02 2.83 -29.64
CA PRO A 442 32.63 1.51 -29.56
C PRO A 442 34.05 1.69 -29.05
N ARG A 443 34.27 1.46 -27.76
CA ARG A 443 35.62 1.14 -27.24
C ARG A 443 35.52 0.41 -25.91
N GLY A 444 35.96 -0.84 -25.97
CA GLY A 444 35.77 -1.84 -24.95
C GLY A 444 36.45 -1.49 -23.63
N ILE A 445 35.78 -1.89 -22.55
CA ILE A 445 36.44 -2.30 -21.32
C ILE A 445 35.85 -3.66 -20.96
N HIS A 446 36.73 -4.66 -21.01
CA HIS A 446 36.47 -6.05 -20.67
C HIS A 446 35.84 -6.18 -19.28
N ALA A 447 34.59 -6.66 -19.22
CA ALA A 447 34.12 -7.37 -18.04
C ALA A 447 34.86 -8.71 -17.97
N LYS A 448 35.86 -8.79 -17.09
CA LYS A 448 36.37 -10.06 -16.58
C LYS A 448 35.18 -10.81 -15.99
N TRP A 449 34.70 -11.88 -16.62
CA TRP A 449 34.11 -13.08 -15.98
C TRP A 449 33.36 -14.04 -16.92
N TYR A 450 33.43 -13.89 -18.24
CA TYR A 450 33.14 -15.01 -19.17
C TYR A 450 34.11 -14.99 -20.35
N ALA A 451 35.10 -15.89 -20.33
CA ALA A 451 35.93 -16.16 -21.50
C ALA A 451 35.21 -17.20 -22.37
N ARG A 452 34.88 -16.80 -23.62
CA ARG A 452 34.37 -17.68 -24.67
C ARG A 452 35.46 -18.70 -25.04
N VAL A 453 35.15 -20.00 -25.02
CA VAL A 453 36.04 -21.06 -25.51
C VAL A 453 36.21 -20.87 -27.03
N PRO A 454 37.44 -20.80 -27.57
CA PRO A 454 37.66 -20.70 -29.01
C PRO A 454 37.24 -21.99 -29.72
N ASN A 455 36.32 -21.87 -30.65
CA ASN A 455 35.87 -22.95 -31.52
C ASN A 455 36.89 -23.09 -32.67
N THR A 456 37.86 -24.00 -32.56
CA THR A 456 38.73 -24.39 -33.68
C THR A 456 38.06 -25.53 -34.43
N GLY A 457 37.67 -25.22 -35.66
CA GLY A 457 36.84 -26.07 -36.51
C GLY A 457 37.43 -27.46 -36.78
N ARG A 458 36.51 -28.39 -37.01
CA ARG A 458 36.76 -29.62 -37.75
C ARG A 458 35.58 -29.84 -38.68
N GLU A 459 35.75 -29.34 -39.90
CA GLU A 459 34.95 -29.76 -41.04
C GLU A 459 35.28 -31.21 -41.39
N SER A 460 34.23 -31.97 -41.65
CA SER A 460 34.07 -32.96 -42.72
C SER A 460 35.18 -33.98 -42.98
N GLU A 461 34.84 -35.25 -42.73
CA GLU A 461 35.39 -36.39 -43.47
C GLU A 461 35.18 -36.26 -44.99
N ALA A 462 36.03 -37.00 -45.72
CA ALA A 462 35.99 -37.37 -47.14
C ALA A 462 36.48 -36.32 -48.16
N THR A 463 37.76 -36.41 -48.55
CA THR A 463 38.21 -36.79 -49.91
C THR A 463 39.74 -36.97 -49.94
N ARG A 464 40.15 -38.16 -50.42
CA ARG A 464 41.46 -38.60 -50.98
C ARG A 464 42.66 -37.62 -50.97
N GLY A 465 43.79 -38.16 -50.50
CA GLY A 465 44.98 -38.30 -51.34
C GLY A 465 46.26 -37.61 -50.84
N LEU A 466 47.31 -38.43 -50.68
CA LEU A 466 48.74 -38.10 -50.59
C LEU A 466 49.17 -37.41 -49.29
N HIS A 467 50.31 -37.67 -48.65
CA HIS A 467 51.42 -38.62 -48.72
C HIS A 467 52.45 -37.99 -47.79
N VAL A 468 52.91 -38.64 -46.72
CA VAL A 468 54.33 -38.57 -46.26
C VAL A 468 54.57 -39.80 -45.39
N ILE A 469 55.43 -40.67 -45.90
CA ILE A 469 56.13 -41.74 -45.19
C ILE A 469 57.26 -41.07 -44.42
N GLY A 470 57.46 -41.46 -43.17
CA GLY A 470 58.60 -41.10 -42.35
C GLY A 470 58.79 -42.19 -41.31
N ASP A 471 59.83 -42.97 -41.53
CA ASP A 471 60.23 -44.16 -40.80
C ASP A 471 60.58 -43.84 -39.34
N ASP A 472 60.19 -44.72 -38.42
CA ASP A 472 60.95 -44.93 -37.19
C ASP A 472 61.19 -46.44 -37.06
N GLU A 473 62.47 -46.73 -36.92
CA GLU A 473 63.13 -48.02 -36.91
C GLU A 473 62.83 -48.85 -35.65
N GLU A 474 62.85 -50.17 -35.87
CA GLU A 474 63.42 -51.22 -35.00
C GLU A 474 62.88 -51.42 -33.57
N GLU A 475 62.00 -52.43 -33.43
CA GLU A 475 62.26 -53.57 -32.54
C GLU A 475 62.09 -54.87 -33.36
N ASP A 476 63.18 -55.66 -33.37
CA ASP A 476 63.46 -57.00 -33.92
C ASP A 476 63.82 -57.23 -35.41
#